data_AF-A0A2N8ZES1-F1
#
_entry.id   AF-A0A2N8ZES1-F1
#
_cell.length_a   1.000
_cell.length_b   1.000
_cell.length_c   1.000
_cell.angle_alpha   90.00
_cell.angle_beta   90.00
_cell.angle_gamma   90.00
#
_symmetry.space_group_name_H-M   'P 1'
#
loop_
_entity.id
_entity.type
_entity.pdbx_description
1 polymer ?
#
loop_
_entity_poly.entity_id
_entity_poly.type
_entity_poly.pdbx_seq_one_letter_code
_entity_poly.pdbx_strand_id
1 'polypeptide(L)' 'MKTNNFDYARAITKPDGIKIINKQSLAKKLGVSESTIYRMNKQKELPKPLLSPKGRIRGWLRSSIEAWITNSQRN' A
#
# COMPACT_ATOMS: atom_id res chain seq x y z
N MET A 1 24.29 -27.84 -21.16
CA MET A 1 24.28 -26.47 -20.61
C MET A 1 22.94 -26.22 -19.94
N LYS A 2 22.89 -25.89 -18.64
CA LYS A 2 21.64 -25.48 -18.00
C LYS A 2 21.43 -24.00 -18.26
N THR A 3 20.40 -23.63 -19.01
CA THR A 3 19.99 -22.23 -19.17
C THR A 3 19.50 -21.75 -17.81
N ASN A 4 20.29 -20.91 -17.14
CA ASN A 4 19.89 -20.28 -15.89
C ASN A 4 18.86 -19.20 -16.24
N ASN A 5 17.59 -19.60 -16.43
CA ASN A 5 16.49 -18.69 -16.71
C ASN A 5 16.27 -17.81 -15.47
N PHE A 6 16.93 -16.66 -15.45
CA PHE A 6 16.70 -15.65 -14.44
C PHE A 6 15.28 -15.10 -14.62
N ASP A 7 14.41 -15.37 -13.65
CA ASP A 7 13.04 -14.89 -13.64
C ASP A 7 13.01 -13.40 -13.33
N TYR A 8 13.15 -12.59 -14.40
CA TYR A 8 13.07 -11.14 -14.35
C TYR A 8 11.74 -10.66 -13.77
N ALA A 9 10.62 -11.31 -14.10
CA ALA A 9 9.31 -10.92 -13.58
C ALA A 9 9.27 -11.01 -12.06
N ARG A 10 9.85 -12.08 -11.48
CA ARG A 10 10.00 -12.22 -10.03
C ARG A 10 10.99 -11.23 -9.43
N ALA A 11 12.10 -10.95 -10.11
CA ALA A 11 13.09 -9.98 -9.63
C ALA A 11 12.52 -8.56 -9.56
N ILE A 12 11.66 -8.18 -10.50
CA ILE A 12 11.04 -6.85 -10.57
C ILE A 12 9.88 -6.71 -9.58
N THR A 13 9.19 -7.81 -9.25
CA THR A 13 8.04 -7.82 -8.32
C THR A 13 8.42 -8.15 -6.87
N LYS A 14 9.63 -8.68 -6.63
CA LYS A 14 10.20 -8.92 -5.30
C LYS A 14 10.32 -7.68 -4.41
N PRO A 15 10.70 -6.49 -4.92
CA PRO A 15 10.77 -5.28 -4.10
C PRO A 15 9.40 -4.99 -3.50
N ASP A 16 9.37 -4.75 -2.19
CA ASP A 16 8.14 -4.52 -1.43
C ASP A 16 7.31 -3.30 -1.89
N GLY A 17 7.89 -2.44 -2.75
CA GLY A 17 7.28 -1.21 -3.24
C GLY A 17 6.04 -1.37 -4.12
N ILE A 18 5.84 -2.55 -4.75
CA ILE A 18 4.67 -2.85 -5.61
C ILE A 18 3.54 -3.54 -4.82
N LYS A 19 3.80 -3.94 -3.55
CA LYS A 19 2.77 -4.61 -2.75
C LYS A 19 1.63 -3.66 -2.40
N ILE A 20 0.41 -4.18 -2.49
CA ILE A 20 -0.80 -3.47 -2.09
C ILE A 20 -1.11 -3.84 -0.64
N ILE A 21 -1.25 -2.83 0.22
CA ILE A 21 -1.75 -2.99 1.58
C ILE A 21 -3.27 -2.79 1.60
N ASN A 22 -4.00 -3.78 2.09
CA ASN A 22 -5.45 -3.68 2.24
C ASN A 22 -5.83 -2.85 3.47
N LYS A 23 -7.10 -2.48 3.59
CA LYS A 23 -7.63 -1.63 4.68
C LYS A 23 -7.36 -2.22 6.07
N GLN A 24 -7.57 -3.53 6.24
CA GLN A 24 -7.37 -4.22 7.50
C GLN A 24 -5.89 -4.20 7.94
N SER A 25 -4.98 -4.44 6.99
CA SER A 25 -3.54 -4.42 7.25
C SER A 25 -3.06 -3.01 7.54
N LEU A 26 -3.59 -2.01 6.84
CA LEU A 26 -3.29 -0.60 7.11
C LEU A 26 -3.78 -0.18 8.51
N ALA A 27 -4.99 -0.59 8.88
CA ALA A 27 -5.56 -0.35 10.21
C ALA A 27 -4.66 -0.95 11.31
N LYS A 28 -4.25 -2.21 11.15
CA LYS A 28 -3.29 -2.87 12.05
C LYS A 28 -1.94 -2.15 12.11
N LYS A 29 -1.40 -1.72 10.96
CA LYS A 29 -0.11 -1.02 10.88
C LYS A 29 -0.13 0.33 11.62
N LEU A 30 -1.26 1.03 11.58
CA LEU A 30 -1.44 2.32 12.25
C LEU A 30 -2.00 2.20 13.68
N GLY A 31 -2.34 1.00 14.14
CA GLY A 31 -2.94 0.79 15.46
C GLY A 31 -4.34 1.38 15.60
N VAL A 32 -5.08 1.56 14.50
CA VAL A 32 -6.42 2.17 14.49
C VAL A 32 -7.48 1.21 13.97
N SER A 33 -8.75 1.57 14.19
CA SER A 33 -9.87 0.80 13.63
C SER A 33 -9.99 0.95 12.11
N GLU A 34 -10.61 -0.04 11.47
CA GLU A 34 -10.96 0.02 10.04
C GLU A 34 -11.87 1.21 9.67
N SER A 35 -12.76 1.60 10.59
CA SER A 35 -13.63 2.77 10.44
C SER A 35 -12.83 4.07 10.49
N THR A 36 -11.79 4.12 11.32
CA THR A 36 -10.85 5.25 11.36
C THR A 36 -10.15 5.42 10.01
N ILE A 37 -9.65 4.33 9.41
CA ILE A 37 -9.04 4.39 8.07
C ILE A 37 -10.03 4.92 7.02
N TYR A 38 -11.30 4.51 7.09
CA TYR A 38 -12.32 5.02 6.17
C TYR A 38 -12.54 6.54 6.35
N ARG A 39 -12.63 7.00 7.61
CA ARG A 39 -12.73 8.43 7.94
C ARG A 39 -11.52 9.21 7.42
N MET A 40 -10.31 8.76 7.73
CA MET A 40 -9.06 9.39 7.28
C MET A 40 -8.97 9.48 5.76
N ASN A 41 -9.39 8.42 5.05
CA ASN A 41 -9.46 8.42 3.59
C ASN A 41 -10.48 9.44 3.07
N LYS A 42 -11.66 9.55 3.70
CA LYS A 42 -12.68 10.56 3.36
C LYS A 42 -12.17 11.98 3.60
N GLN A 43 -11.35 12.19 4.63
CA GLN A 43 -10.72 13.46 4.98
C GLN A 43 -9.45 13.77 4.18
N LYS A 44 -9.03 12.87 3.27
CA LYS A 44 -7.80 13.00 2.47
C LYS A 44 -6.52 13.09 3.32
N GLU A 45 -6.55 12.53 4.52
CA GLU A 45 -5.39 12.42 5.42
C GLU A 45 -4.45 11.28 5.02
N LEU A 46 -4.96 10.31 4.24
CA LEU A 46 -4.20 9.19 3.70
C LEU A 46 -3.84 9.41 2.23
N PRO A 47 -2.77 8.75 1.74
CA PRO A 47 -2.46 8.70 0.30
C PRO A 47 -3.63 8.19 -0.53
N LYS A 48 -3.64 8.55 -1.82
CA LYS A 48 -4.69 8.13 -2.74
C LYS A 48 -4.78 6.59 -2.80
N PRO A 49 -5.96 6.00 -2.54
CA PRO A 49 -6.14 4.56 -2.65
C PRO A 49 -6.15 4.11 -4.10
N LEU A 50 -5.81 2.84 -4.30
CA LEU A 50 -6.12 2.12 -5.53
C LEU A 50 -7.60 1.74 -5.51
N LEU A 51 -8.30 2.14 -6.56
CA LEU A 51 -9.72 1.87 -6.75
C LEU A 51 -9.92 0.73 -7.75
N SER A 52 -10.97 -0.07 -7.55
CA SER A 52 -11.46 -0.98 -8.56
C SER A 52 -12.13 -0.21 -9.71
N PRO A 53 -12.36 -0.85 -10.87
CA PRO A 53 -13.14 -0.23 -11.95
C PRO A 53 -14.53 0.27 -11.52
N LYS A 54 -15.11 -0.32 -10.46
CA LYS A 54 -16.39 0.07 -9.85
C LYS A 54 -16.23 1.13 -8.74
N GLY A 55 -15.07 1.75 -8.59
CA GLY A 55 -14.80 2.79 -7.60
C GLY A 55 -14.60 2.30 -6.15
N ARG A 56 -14.50 0.98 -5.90
CA ARG A 56 -14.29 0.45 -4.54
C ARG A 56 -12.81 0.45 -4.18
N ILE A 57 -12.49 0.85 -2.95
CA ILE A 57 -11.11 0.81 -2.44
C ILE A 57 -10.61 -0.63 -2.41
N ARG A 58 -9.52 -0.89 -3.14
CA ARG A 58 -8.78 -2.17 -3.10
C ARG A 58 -7.66 -2.14 -2.05
N GLY A 59 -7.08 -0.96 -1.83
CA GLY A 59 -6.00 -0.77 -0.87
C GLY A 59 -5.12 0.40 -1.27
N TRP A 60 -3.91 0.43 -0.73
CA TRP A 60 -2.90 1.44 -1.02
C TRP A 60 -1.62 0.78 -1.48
N LEU A 61 -0.82 1.48 -2.26
CA LEU A 61 0.55 1.07 -2.49
C LEU A 61 1.32 1.16 -1.17
N ARG A 62 2.02 0.08 -0.82
CA ARG A 62 2.83 0.00 0.40
C ARG A 62 3.86 1.11 0.45
N SER A 63 4.54 1.35 -0.66
CA SER A 63 5.50 2.44 -0.84
C SER A 63 4.91 3.81 -0.53
N SER A 64 3.71 4.11 -1.03
CA SER A 64 3.03 5.39 -0.77
C SER A 64 2.69 5.59 0.71
N ILE A 65 2.27 4.53 1.41
CA ILE A 65 1.97 4.58 2.84
C ILE A 65 3.26 4.77 3.65
N GLU A 66 4.34 4.08 3.30
CA GLU A 66 5.63 4.21 3.98
C GLU A 66 6.23 5.61 3.80
N ALA A 67 6.16 6.16 2.59
CA ALA A 67 6.55 7.54 2.33
C ALA A 67 5.71 8.53 3.15
N TRP A 68 4.40 8.32 3.23
CA TRP A 68 3.50 9.17 4.01
C TRP A 68 3.78 9.12 5.52
N ILE A 69 4.00 7.92 6.09
CA ILE A 69 4.38 7.77 7.50
C ILE A 69 5.70 8.50 7.76
N THR A 70 6.70 8.28 6.91
CA THR A 70 8.02 8.92 7.06
C THR A 70 7.93 10.44 7.03
N ASN A 71 7.10 11.01 6.15
CA ASN A 71 6.87 12.45 6.09
C ASN A 71 6.07 12.97 7.29
N SER A 72 5.10 12.20 7.80
CA SER A 72 4.28 12.59 8.96
C SER A 72 5.05 12.57 10.28
N GLN A 73 6.16 11.82 10.37
CA GLN A 73 7.02 11.77 11.57
C GLN A 73 8.09 12.87 11.60
N ARG A 74 8.19 13.69 10.52
CA ARG A 74 9.17 14.78 10.40
C ARG A 74 8.60 16.16 10.76
N ASN A 75 7.29 16.24 11.01
CA ASN A 75 6.59 17.41 11.54
C ASN A 75 6.21 17.15 12.99
#